data_AF-A0AAD4W0D3-F1
#
_entry.id   AF-A0AAD4W0D3-F1
#
_cell.length_a   1.000
_cell.length_b   1.000
_cell.length_c   1.000
_cell.angle_alpha   90.00
_cell.angle_beta   90.00
_cell.angle_gamma   90.00
#
_symmetry.space_group_name_H-M   'P 1'
#
loop_
_entity.id
_entity.type
_entity.pdbx_description
1 polymer ?
#
loop_
_entity_poly.entity_id
_entity_poly.type
_entity_poly.pdbx_seq_one_letter_code
_entity_poly.pdbx_strand_id
1 'polypeptide(L)'
;MNSRGKAIQHFFNGDSDDDDLHQQRVAMAIRHHTFLLQQYAQQSKHDGSVAGCEYKNRKREKHHKSLMEDYFCERPLYPPVDFRTRFRMRRELFHRIFNNVVAHEPYFIQKIDACG
;
A
#
# COMPACT_ATOMS: atom_id res chain seq x y z
N MET A 1 38.59 2.15 -16.50
CA MET A 1 37.55 1.10 -16.60
C MET A 1 37.58 0.34 -15.29
N ASN A 2 36.61 0.63 -14.44
CA ASN A 2 36.81 0.69 -13.00
C ASN A 2 36.53 -0.66 -12.33
N SER A 3 37.36 -1.01 -11.35
CA SER A 3 37.56 -2.33 -10.72
C SER A 3 36.40 -2.87 -9.87
N ARG A 4 35.14 -2.56 -10.20
CA ARG A 4 33.96 -2.83 -9.34
C ARG A 4 33.11 -4.03 -9.76
N GLY A 5 33.57 -4.85 -10.71
CA GLY A 5 32.79 -5.98 -11.23
C GLY A 5 33.31 -7.38 -10.88
N LYS A 6 34.48 -7.52 -10.23
CA LYS A 6 35.17 -8.83 -10.09
C LYS A 6 34.88 -9.59 -8.79
N ALA A 7 34.09 -9.06 -7.87
CA ALA A 7 33.93 -9.66 -6.54
C ALA A 7 32.80 -10.72 -6.43
N ILE A 8 31.99 -10.94 -7.47
CA ILE A 8 30.84 -11.87 -7.40
C ILE A 8 31.13 -13.22 -8.12
N GLN A 9 32.01 -13.24 -9.11
CA GLN A 9 32.26 -14.45 -9.92
C GLN A 9 33.13 -15.52 -9.23
N HIS A 10 33.69 -15.25 -8.05
CA HIS A 10 34.49 -16.25 -7.32
C HIS A 10 33.69 -17.04 -6.28
N PHE A 11 32.38 -16.78 -6.13
CA PHE A 11 31.52 -17.54 -5.21
C PHE A 11 30.87 -18.78 -5.84
N PHE A 12 30.84 -18.88 -7.17
CA PHE A 12 30.08 -19.92 -7.88
C PHE A 12 30.92 -21.00 -8.56
N ASN A 13 32.24 -20.84 -8.65
CA ASN A 13 33.16 -21.82 -9.25
C ASN A 13 34.05 -22.51 -8.19
N GLY A 14 33.50 -22.77 -7.00
CA GLY A 14 34.10 -23.65 -6.00
C GLY A 14 33.33 -24.96 -5.97
N ASP A 15 33.61 -25.82 -6.93
CA ASP A 15 33.16 -27.22 -6.98
C ASP A 15 33.84 -27.98 -5.84
N SER A 16 33.30 -27.84 -4.63
CA SER A 16 33.78 -28.53 -3.43
C SER A 16 32.57 -29.16 -2.75
N ASP A 17 32.36 -30.44 -3.04
CA ASP A 17 31.44 -31.37 -2.37
C ASP A 17 31.82 -31.54 -0.89
N ASP A 18 31.58 -30.51 -0.08
CA ASP A 18 31.54 -30.60 1.38
C ASP A 18 30.12 -30.20 1.82
N ASP A 19 29.21 -31.17 1.78
CA ASP A 19 27.77 -31.04 2.07
C ASP A 19 27.51 -30.31 3.40
N ASP A 20 28.37 -30.53 4.40
CA ASP A 20 28.25 -29.97 5.74
C ASP A 20 28.43 -28.44 5.77
N LEU A 21 29.37 -27.90 4.98
CA LEU A 21 29.65 -26.46 4.94
C LEU A 21 28.54 -25.71 4.19
N HIS A 22 28.01 -26.30 3.12
CA HIS A 22 26.86 -25.75 2.39
C HIS A 22 25.62 -25.71 3.29
N GLN A 23 25.35 -26.80 4.00
CA GLN A 23 24.22 -26.91 4.92
C GLN A 23 24.33 -25.91 6.08
N GLN A 24 25.53 -25.70 6.61
CA GLN A 24 25.78 -24.71 7.67
C GLN A 24 25.52 -23.26 7.20
N ARG A 25 25.88 -22.93 5.95
CA ARG A 25 25.64 -21.59 5.37
C ARG A 25 24.17 -21.34 5.11
N VAL A 26 23.44 -22.33 4.56
CA VAL A 26 21.99 -22.25 4.37
C VAL A 26 21.28 -22.09 5.72
N ALA A 27 21.67 -22.88 6.73
CA ALA A 27 21.13 -22.76 8.08
C ALA A 27 21.40 -21.40 8.73
N MET A 28 22.57 -20.79 8.48
CA MET A 28 22.89 -19.44 8.96
C MET A 28 22.06 -18.38 8.24
N ALA A 29 21.88 -18.50 6.92
CA ALA A 29 21.07 -17.57 6.13
C ALA A 29 19.59 -17.62 6.54
N ILE A 30 19.03 -18.81 6.77
CA ILE A 30 17.66 -18.98 7.26
C ILE A 30 17.49 -18.32 8.62
N ARG A 31 18.38 -18.62 9.58
CA ARG A 31 18.30 -18.05 10.94
C ARG A 31 18.36 -16.52 10.93
N HIS A 32 19.26 -15.95 10.14
CA HIS A 32 19.38 -14.50 10.00
C HIS A 32 18.13 -13.89 9.34
N HIS A 33 17.58 -14.53 8.31
CA HIS A 33 16.36 -14.06 7.65
C HIS A 33 15.15 -14.10 8.60
N THR A 34 14.98 -15.18 9.36
CA THR A 34 13.93 -15.30 10.37
C THR A 34 14.07 -14.23 11.46
N PHE A 35 15.30 -13.98 11.93
CA PHE A 35 15.58 -12.91 12.90
C PHE A 35 15.19 -11.52 12.37
N LEU A 36 15.54 -11.21 11.12
CA LEU A 36 15.15 -9.95 10.50
C LEU A 36 13.63 -9.82 10.37
N LEU A 37 12.93 -10.86 9.92
CA LEU A 37 11.46 -10.84 9.82
C LEU A 37 10.80 -10.59 11.18
N GLN A 38 11.33 -11.18 12.25
CA GLN A 38 10.84 -10.98 13.61
C GLN A 38 11.13 -9.55 14.10
N GLN A 39 12.30 -9.01 13.78
CA GLN A 39 12.65 -7.63 14.08
C GLN A 39 11.77 -6.63 13.29
N TYR A 40 11.45 -6.90 12.03
CA TYR A 40 10.52 -6.10 11.23
C TYR A 40 9.08 -6.18 11.75
N ALA A 41 8.63 -7.36 12.21
CA ALA A 41 7.32 -7.51 12.84
C ALA A 41 7.21 -6.71 14.15
N GLN A 42 8.31 -6.58 14.91
CA GLN A 42 8.39 -5.73 16.10
C GLN A 42 8.59 -4.24 15.79
N GLN A 43 8.92 -3.89 14.54
CA GLN A 43 9.02 -2.51 14.06
C GLN A 43 7.67 -1.91 13.66
N SER A 44 6.54 -2.56 13.95
CA SER A 44 5.23 -1.87 13.94
C SER A 44 5.14 -0.88 15.13
N LYS A 45 6.04 0.10 15.13
CA LYS A 45 5.93 1.34 15.88
C LYS A 45 5.18 2.30 14.99
N HIS A 46 3.89 2.01 14.77
CA HIS A 46 2.99 3.13 14.66
C HIS A 46 2.97 3.75 16.05
N ASP A 47 3.88 4.69 16.28
CA ASP A 47 3.71 5.65 17.35
C ASP A 47 2.29 6.17 17.18
N GLY A 48 1.45 5.89 18.18
CA GLY A 48 0.05 6.30 18.16
C GLY A 48 -0.07 7.80 17.95
N SER A 49 -1.29 8.30 17.89
CA SER A 49 -1.54 9.73 17.81
C SER A 49 -0.64 10.50 18.77
N VAL A 50 0.23 11.37 18.22
CA VAL A 50 1.15 12.19 19.00
C VAL A 50 0.34 12.90 20.08
N ALA A 51 0.73 12.72 21.35
CA ALA A 51 0.06 13.37 22.47
C ALA A 51 -0.02 14.88 22.21
N GLY A 52 -1.23 15.45 22.28
CA GLY A 52 -1.51 16.84 21.89
C GLY A 52 -2.15 17.03 20.50
N CYS A 53 -2.35 15.94 19.73
CA CYS A 53 -3.15 16.01 18.50
C CYS A 53 -4.65 16.02 18.85
N GLU A 54 -5.26 17.21 18.81
CA GLU A 54 -6.70 17.35 18.97
C GLU A 54 -7.45 17.01 17.66
N TYR A 55 -8.49 16.20 17.80
CA TYR A 55 -9.40 15.95 16.69
C TYR A 55 -10.20 17.21 16.35
N LYS A 56 -9.94 17.78 15.17
CA LYS A 56 -10.75 18.86 14.62
C LYS A 56 -11.88 18.27 13.78
N ASN A 57 -13.13 18.54 14.17
CA ASN A 57 -14.30 18.12 13.39
C ASN A 57 -14.33 18.88 12.04
N ARG A 58 -13.86 18.22 10.98
CA ARG A 58 -13.85 18.76 9.61
C ARG A 58 -15.19 18.60 8.88
N LYS A 59 -16.26 18.18 9.57
CA LYS A 59 -17.58 17.91 8.98
C LYS A 59 -17.49 16.94 7.78
N ARG A 60 -16.66 15.89 7.92
CA ARG A 60 -16.30 14.96 6.83
C ARG A 60 -17.53 14.33 6.18
N GLU A 61 -18.48 13.87 6.99
CA GLU A 61 -19.71 13.25 6.51
C GLU A 61 -20.57 14.22 5.68
N LYS A 62 -20.77 15.45 6.18
CA LYS A 62 -21.50 16.49 5.45
C LYS A 62 -20.82 16.82 4.12
N HIS A 63 -19.49 16.96 4.12
CA HIS A 63 -18.75 17.25 2.90
C HIS A 63 -18.82 16.09 1.89
N HIS A 64 -18.79 14.84 2.37
CA HIS A 64 -18.96 13.66 1.54
C HIS A 64 -20.34 13.65 0.87
N LYS A 65 -21.42 13.88 1.63
CA LYS A 65 -22.79 13.94 1.08
C LYS A 65 -22.91 15.01 -0.01
N SER A 66 -22.46 16.23 0.27
CA SER A 66 -22.44 17.32 -0.72
C SER A 66 -21.65 16.94 -1.98
N LEU A 67 -20.47 16.34 -1.84
CA LEU A 67 -19.67 15.88 -2.98
C LEU A 67 -20.41 14.88 -3.87
N MET A 68 -21.11 13.92 -3.26
CA MET A 68 -21.87 12.91 -3.99
C MET A 68 -23.05 13.53 -4.74
N GLU A 69 -23.79 14.42 -4.08
CA GLU A 69 -24.93 15.16 -4.66
C GLU A 69 -24.48 16.08 -5.80
N ASP A 70 -23.34 16.76 -5.66
CA ASP A 70 -22.88 17.77 -6.61
C ASP A 70 -22.37 17.18 -7.93
N TYR A 71 -21.64 16.06 -7.88
CA TYR A 71 -20.86 15.54 -9.02
C TYR A 71 -21.28 14.14 -9.49
N PHE A 72 -21.71 13.29 -8.56
CA PHE A 72 -21.89 11.86 -8.82
C PHE A 72 -23.35 11.44 -8.93
N CYS A 73 -24.29 12.34 -8.65
CA CYS A 73 -25.71 12.06 -8.86
C CYS A 73 -26.07 11.99 -10.35
N GLU A 74 -27.26 11.46 -10.64
CA GLU A 74 -27.75 11.27 -12.01
C GLU A 74 -27.79 12.58 -12.81
N ARG A 75 -28.23 13.66 -12.15
CA ARG A 75 -28.29 15.02 -12.69
C ARG A 75 -27.36 15.94 -11.89
N PRO A 76 -26.04 15.90 -12.14
CA PRO A 76 -25.06 16.63 -11.34
C PRO A 76 -25.32 18.13 -11.43
N LEU A 77 -25.10 18.83 -10.32
CA LEU A 77 -25.17 20.28 -10.28
C LEU A 77 -24.07 20.90 -11.17
N TYR A 78 -22.89 20.26 -11.18
CA TYR A 78 -21.75 20.72 -11.98
C TYR A 78 -21.61 19.95 -13.29
N PRO A 79 -21.39 20.65 -14.42
CA PRO A 79 -21.20 20.02 -15.72
C PRO A 79 -19.89 19.21 -15.81
N PRO A 80 -19.76 18.33 -16.82
CA PRO A 80 -18.56 17.49 -16.98
C PRO A 80 -17.23 18.24 -17.11
N VAL A 81 -17.25 19.50 -17.57
CA VAL A 81 -16.05 20.34 -17.68
C VAL A 81 -15.47 20.62 -16.29
N ASP A 82 -16.34 20.94 -15.32
CA ASP A 82 -15.93 21.23 -13.95
C ASP A 82 -15.44 19.98 -13.24
N PHE A 83 -16.10 18.84 -13.48
CA PHE A 83 -15.62 17.54 -13.01
C PHE A 83 -14.19 17.26 -13.49
N ARG A 84 -13.92 17.49 -14.78
CA ARG A 84 -12.59 17.31 -15.37
C ARG A 84 -11.56 18.28 -14.79
N THR A 85 -11.92 19.52 -14.51
CA THR A 85 -11.00 20.49 -13.88
C THR A 85 -10.66 20.06 -12.45
N ARG A 86 -11.65 19.60 -11.68
CA ARG A 86 -11.47 19.22 -10.28
C ARG A 86 -10.75 17.89 -10.09
N PHE A 87 -11.21 16.84 -10.76
CA PHE A 87 -10.69 15.47 -10.60
C PHE A 87 -9.65 15.10 -11.65
N ARG A 88 -9.43 15.96 -12.65
CA ARG A 88 -8.45 15.76 -13.74
C ARG A 88 -8.73 14.53 -14.60
N MET A 89 -9.97 14.03 -14.59
CA MET A 89 -10.44 12.90 -15.38
C MET A 89 -11.91 13.04 -15.80
N ARG A 90 -12.36 12.23 -16.75
CA ARG A 90 -13.78 12.14 -17.11
C ARG A 90 -14.55 11.35 -16.04
N ARG A 91 -15.82 11.71 -15.83
CA ARG A 91 -16.68 11.05 -14.83
C ARG A 91 -16.91 9.57 -15.14
N GLU A 92 -17.08 9.24 -16.41
CA GLU A 92 -17.29 7.86 -16.87
C GLU A 92 -16.05 7.00 -16.61
N LEU A 93 -14.85 7.58 -16.75
CA LEU A 93 -13.60 6.90 -16.43
C LEU A 93 -13.50 6.62 -14.93
N PHE A 94 -13.90 7.58 -14.08
CA PHE A 94 -13.96 7.37 -12.64
C PHE A 94 -14.86 6.18 -12.30
N HIS A 95 -16.08 6.12 -12.84
CA HIS A 95 -17.00 5.00 -12.58
C HIS A 95 -16.44 3.65 -13.03
N ARG A 96 -15.76 3.58 -14.19
CA ARG A 96 -15.11 2.34 -14.65
C ARG A 96 -14.02 1.89 -13.69
N ILE A 97 -13.14 2.79 -13.27
CA ILE A 97 -12.08 2.48 -12.31
C ILE A 97 -12.69 2.03 -10.98
N PHE A 98 -13.66 2.79 -10.47
CA PHE A 98 -14.35 2.47 -9.22
C PHE A 98 -14.98 1.09 -9.26
N ASN A 99 -15.76 0.78 -10.29
CA ASN A 99 -16.41 -0.52 -10.42
C ASN A 99 -15.38 -1.67 -10.52
N ASN A 100 -14.30 -1.49 -11.26
CA ASN A 100 -13.25 -2.50 -11.38
C ASN A 100 -12.52 -2.74 -10.04
N VAL A 101 -12.23 -1.66 -9.30
CA VAL A 101 -11.56 -1.74 -7.99
C VAL A 101 -12.48 -2.43 -6.98
N VAL A 102 -13.74 -2.02 -6.89
CA VAL A 102 -14.73 -2.61 -5.97
C VAL A 102 -15.00 -4.08 -6.30
N ALA A 103 -15.02 -4.46 -7.58
CA ALA A 103 -15.21 -5.85 -7.99
C ALA A 103 -14.03 -6.76 -7.62
N HIS A 104 -12.81 -6.21 -7.58
CA HIS A 104 -11.60 -7.00 -7.30
C HIS A 104 -11.24 -7.02 -5.81
N GLU A 105 -11.46 -5.91 -5.11
CA GLU A 105 -10.96 -5.70 -3.76
C GLU A 105 -12.10 -5.32 -2.79
N PRO A 106 -12.55 -6.27 -1.94
CA PRO A 106 -13.66 -6.06 -1.00
C PRO A 106 -13.43 -4.96 0.05
N TYR A 107 -12.17 -4.52 0.25
CA TYR A 107 -11.83 -3.42 1.15
C TYR A 107 -12.57 -2.12 0.80
N PHE A 108 -12.84 -1.85 -0.48
CA PHE A 108 -13.47 -0.60 -0.93
C PHE A 108 -15.00 -0.59 -0.82
N ILE A 109 -15.61 -1.70 -0.41
CA ILE A 109 -17.04 -1.77 -0.14
C ILE A 109 -17.28 -1.18 1.25
N GLN A 110 -18.15 -0.17 1.34
CA GLN A 110 -18.57 0.37 2.63
C GLN A 110 -19.29 -0.73 3.42
N LYS A 111 -18.72 -1.14 4.54
CA LYS A 111 -19.30 -2.13 5.45
C LYS A 111 -20.24 -1.43 6.42
N ILE A 112 -21.13 -2.20 7.04
CA ILE A 112 -21.94 -1.71 8.16
C ILE A 112 -20.97 -1.30 9.26
N ASP A 113 -21.02 -0.02 9.64
CA ASP A 113 -20.25 0.48 10.77
C ASP A 113 -20.67 -0.29 12.01
N ALA A 114 -19.69 -0.68 12.85
CA ALA A 114 -19.99 -1.31 14.12
C ALA A 114 -20.72 -0.31 15.01
N CYS A 115 -22.05 -0.34 15.00
CA CYS A 115 -22.87 0.30 16.02
C CYS A 115 -22.70 -0.50 17.31
N GLY A 116 -21.75 -0.10 18.15
CA GLY A 116 -21.50 -0.67 19.47
C GLY A 116 -21.12 0.42 20.44
#